data_AF-A0A4Q9VZB0-F1
#
_entry.id   AF-A0A4Q9VZB0-F1
#
_cell.length_a   1.000
_cell.length_b   1.000
_cell.length_c   1.000
_cell.angle_alpha   90.00
_cell.angle_beta   90.00
_cell.angle_gamma   90.00
#
_symmetry.space_group_name_H-M   'P 1'
#
loop_
_entity.id
_entity.type
_entity.pdbx_description
1 polymer ?
#
loop_
_entity_poly.entity_id
_entity_poly.type
_entity_poly.pdbx_seq_one_letter_code
_entity_poly.pdbx_strand_id
1 'polypeptide(L)'
;LIGLFLFGHSGGPGTQGKTIGAVSFPTHLRSQATGFVESVSRTGSIIGTFVFPIILAAVGLTNTMLILSIVPLHGIIITVSIKWEAVGKHIEVE
;
A
#
# COMPACT_ATOMS: atom_id res chain seq x y z
N LEU A 1 -9.58 -9.12 -23.43
CA LEU A 1 -9.89 -8.02 -22.49
C LEU A 1 -9.59 -8.35 -21.03
N ILE A 2 -10.12 -9.45 -20.47
CA ILE A 2 -9.92 -9.82 -19.05
C ILE A 2 -8.44 -10.01 -18.69
N GLY A 3 -7.64 -10.65 -19.55
CA GLY A 3 -6.20 -10.83 -19.30
C GLY A 3 -5.40 -9.52 -19.22
N LEU A 4 -5.75 -8.50 -20.02
CA LEU A 4 -5.11 -7.18 -19.98
C LEU A 4 -5.50 -6.40 -18.72
N PHE A 5 -6.76 -6.52 -18.31
CA PHE A 5 -7.27 -5.95 -17.06
C PHE A 5 -6.58 -6.58 -15.84
N LEU A 6 -6.46 -7.91 -15.81
CA LEU A 6 -5.76 -8.63 -14.75
C LEU A 6 -4.26 -8.31 -14.73
N PHE A 7 -3.62 -8.13 -15.89
CA PHE A 7 -2.22 -7.73 -15.99
C PHE A 7 -1.99 -6.33 -15.39
N GLY A 8 -2.83 -5.34 -15.76
CA GLY A 8 -2.75 -3.99 -15.19
C GLY A 8 -3.05 -3.94 -13.69
N HIS A 9 -3.93 -4.81 -13.20
CA HIS A 9 -4.26 -4.92 -11.78
C HIS A 9 -3.19 -5.64 -10.96
N SER A 10 -2.57 -6.68 -11.52
CA SER A 10 -1.55 -7.51 -10.84
C SER A 10 -0.15 -6.89 -10.86
N GLY A 11 0.15 -6.02 -11.84
CA GLY A 11 1.42 -5.30 -11.92
C GLY A 11 1.53 -4.09 -10.97
N GLY A 12 0.48 -3.75 -10.23
CA GLY A 12 0.49 -2.63 -9.29
C GLY A 12 1.29 -2.94 -8.01
N PRO A 13 1.93 -1.94 -7.37
CA PRO A 13 2.69 -2.13 -6.13
C PRO A 13 1.83 -2.65 -4.95
N GLY A 14 0.50 -2.49 -5.02
CA GLY A 14 -0.41 -2.89 -3.94
C GLY A 14 -0.57 -4.41 -3.76
N THR A 15 -0.64 -5.18 -4.85
CA THR A 15 -0.81 -6.65 -4.80
C THR A 15 0.50 -7.35 -4.43
N GLN A 16 1.60 -6.87 -5.00
CA GLN A 16 2.94 -7.38 -4.73
C GLN A 16 3.37 -7.07 -3.29
N GLY A 17 3.11 -5.85 -2.81
CA GLY A 17 3.42 -5.40 -1.44
C GLY A 17 2.79 -6.24 -0.33
N LYS A 18 1.54 -6.65 -0.50
CA LYS A 18 0.85 -7.51 0.48
C LYS A 18 1.44 -8.92 0.52
N THR A 19 1.88 -9.45 -0.61
CA THR A 19 2.45 -10.80 -0.70
C THR A 19 3.86 -10.86 -0.10
N ILE A 20 4.73 -9.87 -0.38
CA ILE A 20 6.05 -9.78 0.25
C ILE A 20 5.98 -9.55 1.77
N GLY A 21 4.96 -8.82 2.24
CA GLY A 21 4.66 -8.72 3.67
C GLY A 21 4.24 -10.06 4.27
N ALA A 22 3.35 -10.81 3.61
CA ALA A 22 2.88 -12.10 4.12
C ALA A 22 3.99 -13.17 4.21
N VAL A 23 4.90 -13.25 3.24
CA VAL A 23 6.03 -14.20 3.29
C VAL A 23 7.13 -13.79 4.29
N SER A 24 7.07 -12.58 4.84
CA SER A 24 8.00 -12.13 5.88
C SER A 24 7.63 -12.66 7.29
N PHE A 25 6.48 -13.31 7.45
CA PHE A 25 5.99 -13.83 8.74
C PHE A 25 5.78 -15.35 8.72
N PRO A 26 6.05 -16.06 9.83
CA PRO A 26 5.79 -17.49 9.95
C PRO A 26 4.30 -17.82 9.79
N THR A 27 3.99 -19.02 9.31
CA THR A 27 2.66 -19.45 8.85
C THR A 27 1.55 -19.24 9.88
N HIS A 28 1.87 -19.37 11.18
CA HIS A 28 0.94 -19.14 12.28
C HIS A 28 0.60 -17.65 12.52
N LEU A 29 1.50 -16.72 12.21
CA LEU A 29 1.32 -15.28 12.43
C LEU A 29 0.93 -14.51 11.15
N ARG A 30 1.07 -15.15 9.98
CA ARG A 30 0.76 -14.55 8.68
C ARG A 30 -0.67 -14.02 8.57
N SER A 31 -1.64 -14.72 9.15
CA SER A 31 -3.06 -14.30 9.16
C SER A 31 -3.29 -13.02 9.98
N GLN A 32 -2.67 -12.93 11.17
CA GLN A 32 -2.76 -11.72 12.00
C GLN A 32 -2.04 -10.54 11.35
N ALA A 33 -0.82 -10.76 10.84
CA ALA A 33 -0.02 -9.71 10.22
C ALA A 33 -0.70 -9.13 8.97
N THR A 34 -1.26 -9.98 8.11
CA THR A 34 -1.99 -9.54 6.92
C THR A 34 -3.29 -8.81 7.28
N GLY A 35 -4.00 -9.25 8.33
CA GLY A 35 -5.19 -8.55 8.85
C GLY A 35 -4.88 -7.15 9.41
N PHE A 36 -3.74 -6.98 10.08
CA PHE A 36 -3.30 -5.67 10.57
C PHE A 36 -2.90 -4.72 9.42
N VAL A 37 -2.16 -5.22 8.42
CA VAL A 37 -1.82 -4.42 7.23
C VAL A 37 -3.09 -3.97 6.49
N GLU A 38 -4.09 -4.83 6.39
CA GLU A 38 -5.38 -4.52 5.77
C GLU A 38 -6.17 -3.48 6.58
N SER A 39 -6.17 -3.55 7.91
CA SER A 39 -6.87 -2.58 8.76
C SER A 39 -6.24 -1.19 8.65
N VAL A 40 -4.91 -1.09 8.64
CA VAL A 40 -4.18 0.17 8.42
C VAL A 40 -4.52 0.74 7.04
N SER A 41 -4.54 -0.10 6.00
CA SER A 41 -4.94 0.32 4.66
C SER A 41 -6.36 0.89 4.63
N ARG A 42 -7.32 0.25 5.32
CA ARG A 42 -8.71 0.73 5.39
C ARG A 42 -8.83 2.03 6.14
N THR A 43 -8.13 2.19 7.27
CA THR A 43 -8.10 3.44 8.03
C THR A 43 -7.56 4.58 7.16
N GLY A 44 -6.48 4.34 6.41
CA GLY A 44 -5.94 5.31 5.45
C GLY A 44 -6.96 5.72 4.38
N SER A 45 -7.70 4.76 3.83
CA SER A 45 -8.76 5.04 2.85
C SER A 45 -9.93 5.85 3.45
N ILE A 46 -10.34 5.55 4.68
CA ILE A 46 -11.38 6.31 5.39
C ILE A 46 -10.92 7.75 5.57
N ILE A 47 -9.73 7.95 6.14
CA ILE A 47 -9.16 9.29 6.35
C ILE A 47 -9.05 10.04 5.02
N GLY A 48 -8.51 9.42 3.97
CA GLY A 48 -8.38 10.03 2.66
C GLY A 48 -9.72 10.44 2.04
N THR A 49 -10.76 9.62 2.21
CA THR A 49 -12.11 9.92 1.71
C THR A 49 -12.76 11.10 2.43
N PHE A 50 -12.51 11.27 3.73
CA PHE A 50 -13.01 12.43 4.48
C PHE A 50 -12.18 13.70 4.25
N VAL A 51 -10.86 13.56 4.14
CA VAL A 51 -9.94 14.69 3.96
C VAL A 51 -10.02 15.28 2.56
N PHE A 52 -10.22 14.44 1.54
CA PHE A 52 -10.35 14.87 0.13
C PHE A 52 -11.39 15.98 -0.10
N PRO A 53 -12.68 15.82 0.29
CA PRO A 53 -13.70 16.85 0.08
C PRO A 53 -13.45 18.12 0.90
N ILE A 54 -12.81 18.02 2.08
CA ILE A 54 -12.47 19.17 2.92
C ILE A 54 -11.42 20.05 2.23
N ILE A 55 -10.35 19.44 1.71
CA ILE A 55 -9.30 20.17 0.98
C ILE A 55 -9.87 20.75 -0.32
N LEU A 56 -10.72 20.00 -1.03
CA LEU A 56 -11.40 20.47 -2.24
C LEU A 56 -12.25 21.72 -1.99
N ALA A 57 -12.99 21.75 -0.88
CA ALA A 57 -13.81 22.90 -0.50
C ALA A 57 -12.99 24.13 -0.09
N ALA A 58 -11.80 23.93 0.49
CA ALA A 58 -10.97 25.02 0.99
C ALA A 58 -10.08 25.67 -0.09
N VAL A 59 -9.57 24.91 -1.07
CA VAL A 59 -8.47 25.37 -1.94
C VAL A 59 -8.75 25.18 -3.44
N GLY A 60 -9.87 24.54 -3.82
CA GLY A 60 -10.23 24.29 -5.21
C GLY A 60 -9.49 23.12 -5.88
N LEU A 61 -10.01 22.63 -7.00
CA LEU A 61 -9.62 21.37 -7.63
C LEU A 61 -8.12 21.26 -7.98
N THR A 62 -7.55 22.34 -8.52
CA THR A 62 -6.15 22.36 -9.00
C THR A 62 -5.15 22.16 -7.86
N ASN A 63 -5.35 22.85 -6.73
CA ASN A 63 -4.44 22.76 -5.59
C ASN A 63 -4.65 21.45 -4.81
N THR A 64 -5.88 20.94 -4.72
CA THR A 64 -6.16 19.64 -4.10
C THR A 64 -5.46 18.49 -4.83
N MET A 65 -5.47 18.52 -6.17
CA MET A 65 -4.78 17.52 -6.99
C MET A 65 -3.26 17.56 -6.80
N LEU A 66 -2.67 18.76 -6.69
CA LEU A 66 -1.24 18.92 -6.39
C LEU A 66 -0.87 18.37 -5.01
N ILE A 67 -1.67 18.68 -3.98
CA ILE A 67 -1.45 18.18 -2.62
C ILE A 67 -1.58 16.65 -2.56
N LEU A 68 -2.57 16.08 -3.25
CA LEU A 68 -2.73 14.63 -3.33
C LEU A 68 -1.61 13.93 -4.08
N SER A 69 -1.00 14.60 -5.07
CA SER A 69 0.15 14.06 -5.80
C SER A 69 1.38 13.85 -4.91
N ILE A 70 1.48 14.56 -3.78
CA ILE A 70 2.57 14.41 -2.81
C ILE A 70 2.48 13.06 -2.06
N VAL A 71 1.27 12.51 -1.88
CA VAL A 71 1.05 11.23 -1.17
C VAL A 71 1.70 10.03 -1.88
N PRO A 72 1.47 9.77 -3.18
CA PRO A 72 2.16 8.71 -3.89
C PRO A 72 3.66 8.98 -4.05
N LEU A 73 4.09 10.25 -4.13
CA LEU A 73 5.52 10.60 -4.13
C LEU A 73 6.20 10.17 -2.81
N HIS A 74 5.56 10.41 -1.66
CA HIS A 74 6.04 9.89 -0.38
C HIS A 74 6.05 8.36 -0.36
N GLY A 75 5.02 7.71 -0.90
CA GLY A 75 4.98 6.26 -1.06
C GLY A 75 6.20 5.73 -1.82
N ILE A 76 6.54 6.35 -2.96
CA ILE A 76 7.72 6.00 -3.75
C ILE A 76 9.01 6.20 -2.96
N ILE A 77 9.16 7.33 -2.25
CA ILE A 77 10.36 7.61 -1.44
C ILE A 77 10.55 6.54 -0.37
N ILE A 78 9.48 6.16 0.33
CA ILE A 78 9.52 5.13 1.38
C ILE A 78 9.88 3.78 0.77
N THR A 79 9.25 3.39 -0.35
CA THR A 79 9.52 2.11 -1.03
C THR A 79 10.94 2.03 -1.58
N VAL A 80 11.50 3.13 -2.10
CA VAL A 80 12.89 3.16 -2.61
C VAL A 80 13.92 3.16 -1.47
N SER A 81 13.60 3.81 -0.35
CA SER A 81 14.51 3.90 0.80
C SER A 81 14.57 2.60 1.60
N ILE A 82 13.44 1.88 1.70
CA ILE A 82 13.35 0.62 2.43
C ILE A 82 13.66 -0.53 1.46
N LYS A 83 14.94 -0.91 1.36
CA LYS A 83 15.36 -2.17 0.74
C LYS A 83 15.06 -3.35 1.68
N TRP A 84 13.80 -3.79 1.70
CA TRP A 84 13.39 -4.97 2.44
C TRP A 84 13.44 -6.21 1.54
N GLU A 85 14.41 -7.09 1.77
CA GLU A 85 14.55 -8.37 1.07
C GLU A 85 14.01 -9.49 1.97
N ALA A 86 12.80 -9.99 1.68
CA ALA A 86 12.22 -11.13 2.40
C ALA A 86 12.74 -12.48 1.87
N VAL A 87 13.22 -12.51 0.62
CA VAL A 87 13.65 -13.71 -0.13
C VAL A 87 15.14 -13.99 0.16
N GLY A 88 15.46 -14.33 1.41
CA GLY A 88 16.85 -14.64 1.76
C GLY A 88 17.09 -15.00 3.22
N LYS A 89 16.13 -14.76 4.10
CA LYS A 89 16.22 -15.17 5.51
C LYS A 89 15.37 -16.41 5.69
N HIS A 90 15.98 -17.53 6.09
CA HIS A 90 15.22 -18.69 6.60
C HIS A 90 14.40 -18.21 7.80
N ILE A 91 13.11 -17.96 7.60
CA ILE A 91 12.17 -17.62 8.67
C ILE A 91 11.66 -18.92 9.35
N GLU A 92 12.08 -20.06 8.81
CA GLU A 92 11.82 -21.43 9.25
C GLU A 92 12.99 -21.96 10.13
N VAL A 93 13.43 -21.23 11.15
CA VAL A 93 14.35 -21.80 12.15
C VAL A 93 13.78 -21.63 13.56
N GLU A 94 13.39 -22.82 14.05
CA GLU A 94 12.90 -23.25 15.38
C GLU A 94 11.42 -23.01 15.73
#